data_AF-A0A952R8Z2-F1
#
_entry.id   AF-A0A952R8Z2-F1
#
_cell.length_a   1.000
_cell.length_b   1.000
_cell.length_c   1.000
_cell.angle_alpha   90.00
_cell.angle_beta   90.00
_cell.angle_gamma   90.00
#
_symmetry.space_group_name_H-M   'P 1'
#
loop_
_entity.id
_entity.type
_entity.pdbx_description
1 polymer ?
#
loop_
_entity_poly.entity_id
_entity_poly.type
_entity_poly.pdbx_seq_one_letter_code
_entity_poly.pdbx_strand_id
1 'polypeptide(L)'
;MSEEPAPEALPAERKRRKRRRKQRAEAEAPALRPELDAEGHERPRFLLSFPQDAELEPAIAAFEAGNYAAVRELTPKLLESESEAVRRAAAELRRRIEPDPLMKYLLLAVALLVAALLFYAYGTHGAHVHR
;
A
#
# COMPACT_ATOMS: atom_id res chain seq x y z
N MET A 1 12.06 1.50 66.56
CA MET A 1 11.09 0.85 65.64
C MET A 1 10.92 1.76 64.46
N SER A 2 10.95 1.15 63.28
CA SER A 2 11.31 1.73 62.00
C SER A 2 10.45 2.90 61.53
N GLU A 3 11.11 3.83 60.84
CA GLU A 3 10.52 4.68 59.81
C GLU A 3 9.82 3.83 58.75
N GLU A 4 8.54 4.08 58.52
CA GLU A 4 7.90 4.05 57.20
C GLU A 4 6.59 4.83 57.33
N PRO A 5 6.37 5.86 56.49
CA PRO A 5 5.90 5.54 55.15
C PRO A 5 6.41 6.45 54.04
N ALA A 6 6.77 5.84 52.92
CA ALA A 6 6.51 6.36 51.58
C ALA A 6 5.98 5.17 50.77
N PRO A 7 5.04 5.32 49.81
CA PRO A 7 5.16 6.33 48.76
C PRO A 7 3.83 6.83 48.15
N GLU A 8 3.52 8.10 48.32
CA GLU A 8 2.40 8.76 47.61
C GLU A 8 2.92 9.48 46.36
N ALA A 9 3.42 8.74 45.38
CA ALA A 9 3.97 9.31 44.14
C ALA A 9 3.52 8.52 42.89
N LEU A 10 2.22 8.50 42.56
CA LEU A 10 1.72 7.71 41.41
C LEU A 10 0.87 8.41 40.31
N PRO A 11 0.42 9.68 40.39
CA PRO A 11 -0.33 10.27 39.26
C PRO A 11 0.52 11.11 38.28
N ALA A 12 1.62 11.71 38.75
CA ALA A 12 2.37 12.71 37.97
C ALA A 12 3.29 12.11 36.89
N GLU A 13 3.96 10.99 37.20
CA GLU A 13 4.89 10.34 36.25
C GLU A 13 4.16 9.69 35.07
N ARG A 14 2.99 9.07 35.30
CA ARG A 14 2.17 8.46 34.22
C ARG A 14 1.70 9.51 33.21
N LYS A 15 1.31 10.71 33.68
CA LYS A 15 0.93 11.82 32.80
C LYS A 15 2.12 12.33 31.97
N ARG A 16 3.31 12.47 32.57
CA ARG A 16 4.54 12.86 31.86
C ARG A 16 4.97 11.84 30.80
N ARG A 17 4.89 10.53 31.09
CA ARG A 17 5.20 9.46 30.14
C ARG A 17 4.25 9.44 28.95
N LYS A 18 2.93 9.60 29.17
CA LYS A 18 1.94 9.72 28.08
C LYS A 18 2.20 10.93 27.19
N ARG A 19 2.53 12.08 27.79
CA ARG A 19 2.79 13.33 27.04
C ARG A 19 4.07 13.25 26.20
N ARG A 20 5.16 12.66 26.73
CA ARG A 20 6.39 12.41 25.96
C ARG A 20 6.18 11.41 24.82
N ARG A 21 5.37 10.37 25.02
CA ARG A 21 5.04 9.41 23.95
C ARG A 21 4.21 10.04 22.83
N LYS A 22 3.29 10.96 23.18
CA LYS A 22 2.51 11.73 22.20
C LYS A 22 3.39 12.72 21.43
N GLN A 23 4.26 13.46 22.12
CA GLN A 23 5.20 14.40 21.48
C GLN A 23 6.24 13.72 20.59
N ARG A 24 6.71 12.52 20.95
CA ARG A 24 7.64 11.77 20.09
C ARG A 24 6.97 11.24 18.83
N ALA A 25 5.68 10.89 18.90
CA ALA A 25 4.86 10.52 17.74
C ALA A 25 4.50 11.74 16.86
N GLU A 26 4.46 12.94 17.44
CA GLU A 26 4.10 14.20 16.77
C GLU A 26 5.33 14.88 16.14
N ALA A 27 6.51 14.71 16.71
CA ALA A 27 7.79 15.16 16.15
C ALA A 27 8.34 14.25 15.03
N GLU A 28 7.77 13.06 14.88
CA GLU A 28 8.08 12.09 13.81
C GLU A 28 6.95 12.03 12.76
N ALA A 29 6.03 13.00 12.79
CA ALA A 29 5.02 13.15 11.75
C ALA A 29 5.69 13.81 10.53
N PRO A 30 5.82 13.12 9.39
CA PRO A 30 6.31 13.74 8.17
C PRO A 30 5.36 14.89 7.79
N ALA A 31 5.89 15.95 7.17
CA ALA A 31 5.09 17.05 6.64
C ALA A 31 3.87 16.50 5.90
N LEU A 32 2.68 16.75 6.46
CA LEU A 32 1.41 16.17 6.00
C LEU A 32 1.29 16.42 4.50
N ARG A 33 1.20 15.34 3.71
CA ARG A 33 0.88 15.46 2.29
C ARG A 33 -0.52 16.06 2.12
N PRO A 34 -0.76 16.80 1.02
CA PRO A 34 -2.09 17.27 0.70
C PRO A 34 -3.06 16.08 0.58
N GLU A 35 -4.31 16.28 1.03
CA GLU A 35 -5.35 15.25 0.96
C GLU A 35 -5.81 14.98 -0.47
N LEU A 36 -5.62 15.94 -1.38
CA LEU A 36 -6.00 15.83 -2.78
C LEU A 36 -4.77 15.56 -3.66
N ASP A 37 -4.99 14.83 -4.76
CA ASP A 37 -4.01 14.66 -5.83
C ASP A 37 -3.95 15.91 -6.73
N ALA A 38 -3.13 15.86 -7.78
CA ALA A 38 -2.98 16.98 -8.72
C ALA A 38 -4.25 17.23 -9.54
N GLU A 39 -5.06 16.19 -9.71
CA GLU A 39 -6.32 16.17 -10.43
C GLU A 39 -7.52 16.56 -9.55
N GLY A 40 -7.32 16.73 -8.24
CA GLY A 40 -8.33 17.13 -7.28
C GLY A 40 -9.15 15.97 -6.70
N HIS A 41 -8.73 14.72 -6.89
CA HIS A 41 -9.34 13.56 -6.26
C HIS A 41 -8.78 13.30 -4.85
N GLU A 42 -9.58 12.66 -4.01
CA GLU A 42 -9.16 12.27 -2.66
C GLU A 42 -8.06 11.20 -2.72
N ARG A 43 -6.89 11.51 -2.14
CA ARG A 43 -5.80 10.56 -2.03
C ARG A 43 -6.15 9.46 -1.03
N PRO A 44 -5.82 8.21 -1.34
CA PRO A 44 -5.85 7.14 -0.35
C PRO A 44 -5.11 7.49 0.94
N ARG A 45 -5.78 7.29 2.08
CA ARG A 45 -5.26 7.66 3.42
C ARG A 45 -3.85 7.19 3.73
N PHE A 46 -3.42 6.05 3.17
CA PHE A 46 -2.09 5.51 3.42
C PHE A 46 -0.98 6.37 2.78
N LEU A 47 -1.25 7.00 1.63
CA LEU A 47 -0.29 7.87 0.95
C LEU A 47 -0.02 9.12 1.77
N LEU A 48 -0.98 9.60 2.56
CA LEU A 48 -0.83 10.78 3.42
C LEU A 48 0.28 10.61 4.48
N SER A 49 0.62 9.36 4.81
CA SER A 49 1.67 9.02 5.76
C SER A 49 3.07 8.94 5.15
N PHE A 50 3.19 9.04 3.83
CA PHE A 50 4.46 8.88 3.12
C PHE A 50 5.31 10.15 3.20
N PRO A 51 6.65 10.04 3.31
CA PRO A 51 7.53 11.20 3.37
C PRO A 51 7.44 12.00 2.07
N GLN A 52 7.48 13.34 2.12
CA GLN A 52 7.62 14.16 0.91
C GLN A 52 9.06 14.03 0.40
N ASP A 53 9.24 13.30 -0.69
CA ASP A 53 10.55 12.95 -1.23
C ASP A 53 10.49 12.87 -2.76
N ALA A 54 11.44 13.54 -3.43
CA ALA A 54 11.46 13.68 -4.88
C ALA A 54 11.67 12.34 -5.60
N GLU A 55 12.34 11.37 -5.00
CA GLU A 55 12.51 10.02 -5.56
C GLU A 55 11.18 9.24 -5.50
N LEU A 56 10.39 9.47 -4.45
CA LEU A 56 9.13 8.76 -4.19
C LEU A 56 7.95 9.33 -4.99
N GLU A 57 7.92 10.63 -5.27
CA GLU A 57 6.82 11.28 -6.00
C GLU A 57 6.45 10.62 -7.34
N PRO A 58 7.39 10.23 -8.22
CA PRO A 58 7.06 9.55 -9.48
C PRO A 58 6.27 8.25 -9.28
N ALA A 59 6.60 7.47 -8.23
CA ALA A 59 5.89 6.23 -7.94
C ALA A 59 4.48 6.49 -7.38
N ILE A 60 4.31 7.56 -6.61
CA ILE A 60 3.01 7.99 -6.09
C ILE A 60 2.12 8.52 -7.21
N ALA A 61 2.64 9.39 -8.07
CA ALA A 61 1.92 9.90 -9.23
C ALA A 61 1.48 8.76 -10.17
N ALA A 62 2.36 7.77 -10.39
CA ALA A 62 2.00 6.58 -11.16
C ALA A 62 0.89 5.74 -10.49
N PHE A 63 0.88 5.66 -9.15
CA PHE A 63 -0.18 4.99 -8.41
C PHE A 63 -1.52 5.73 -8.53
N GLU A 64 -1.51 7.06 -8.38
CA GLU A 64 -2.67 7.94 -8.49
C GLU A 64 -3.27 7.90 -9.90
N ALA A 65 -2.43 7.86 -10.93
CA ALA A 65 -2.85 7.67 -12.32
C ALA A 65 -3.30 6.22 -12.67
N GLY A 66 -3.26 5.28 -11.71
CA GLY A 66 -3.57 3.87 -11.94
C GLY A 66 -2.55 3.11 -12.82
N ASN A 67 -1.39 3.70 -13.10
CA ASN A 67 -0.32 3.09 -13.87
C ASN A 67 0.54 2.15 -13.00
N TYR A 68 -0.05 1.02 -12.58
CA TYR A 68 0.62 0.05 -11.72
C TYR A 68 1.82 -0.65 -12.38
N ALA A 69 1.96 -0.57 -13.70
CA ALA A 69 3.16 -1.05 -14.39
C ALA A 69 4.37 -0.18 -14.04
N ALA A 70 4.24 1.14 -14.19
CA ALA A 70 5.29 2.09 -13.80
C ALA A 70 5.61 1.99 -12.30
N VAL A 71 4.60 1.80 -11.43
CA VAL A 71 4.86 1.60 -10.00
C VAL A 71 5.71 0.35 -9.76
N ARG A 72 5.42 -0.78 -10.42
CA ARG A 72 6.23 -2.00 -10.30
C ARG A 72 7.68 -1.83 -10.77
N GLU A 73 7.93 -0.97 -11.75
CA GLU A 73 9.28 -0.69 -12.25
C GLU A 73 10.07 0.27 -11.34
N LEU A 74 9.40 1.26 -10.75
CA LEU A 74 10.03 2.27 -9.90
C LEU A 74 10.31 1.76 -8.48
N THR A 75 9.42 0.93 -7.93
CA THR A 75 9.50 0.52 -6.53
C THR A 75 10.78 -0.23 -6.15
N PRO A 76 11.34 -1.15 -6.97
CA PRO A 76 12.62 -1.81 -6.67
C PRO A 76 13.78 -0.83 -6.43
N LYS A 77 13.87 0.24 -7.22
CA LYS A 77 14.91 1.27 -7.04
C LYS A 77 14.73 2.04 -5.73
N LEU A 78 13.48 2.32 -5.35
CA LEU A 78 13.15 3.00 -4.10
C LEU A 78 13.40 2.15 -2.86
N LEU A 79 13.38 0.82 -2.99
CA LEU A 79 13.77 -0.10 -1.92
C LEU A 79 15.28 -0.05 -1.62
N GLU A 80 16.09 0.44 -2.56
CA GLU A 80 17.54 0.64 -2.39
C GLU A 80 17.89 2.04 -1.87
N SER A 81 16.91 2.94 -1.73
CA SER A 81 17.13 4.31 -1.24
C SER A 81 17.74 4.31 0.17
N GLU A 82 18.60 5.29 0.46
CA GLU A 82 19.26 5.43 1.76
C GLU A 82 18.26 5.75 2.88
N SER A 83 17.18 6.47 2.54
CA SER A 83 16.14 6.87 3.47
C SER A 83 15.24 5.70 3.88
N GLU A 84 15.24 5.37 5.17
CA GLU A 84 14.36 4.32 5.70
C GLU A 84 12.88 4.64 5.51
N ALA A 85 12.50 5.91 5.57
CA ALA A 85 11.12 6.35 5.34
C ALA A 85 10.68 6.07 3.89
N VAL A 86 11.56 6.35 2.91
CA VAL A 86 11.29 6.07 1.48
C VAL A 86 11.20 4.57 1.24
N ARG A 87 12.12 3.77 1.79
CA ARG A 87 12.06 2.30 1.65
C ARG A 87 10.77 1.71 2.22
N ARG A 88 10.32 2.18 3.39
CA ARG A 88 9.07 1.73 4.01
C ARG A 88 7.86 2.10 3.15
N ALA A 89 7.82 3.33 2.64
CA ALA A 89 6.76 3.79 1.75
C ALA A 89 6.72 2.97 0.44
N ALA A 90 7.88 2.75 -0.17
CA ALA A 90 8.04 1.90 -1.35
C ALA A 90 7.55 0.47 -1.10
N ALA A 91 7.93 -0.16 0.02
CA ALA A 91 7.48 -1.50 0.37
C ALA A 91 5.95 -1.59 0.52
N GLU A 92 5.33 -0.60 1.18
CA GLU A 92 3.87 -0.54 1.32
C GLU A 92 3.17 -0.32 -0.03
N LEU A 93 3.74 0.52 -0.91
CA LEU A 93 3.23 0.74 -2.26
C LEU A 93 3.25 -0.56 -3.09
N ARG A 94 4.36 -1.30 -3.07
CA ARG A 94 4.50 -2.61 -3.73
C ARG A 94 3.48 -3.62 -3.22
N ARG A 95 3.31 -3.70 -1.90
CA ARG A 95 2.38 -4.62 -1.26
C ARG A 95 0.93 -4.39 -1.73
N ARG A 96 0.55 -3.15 -2.03
CA ARG A 96 -0.81 -2.80 -2.46
C ARG A 96 -1.09 -3.08 -3.94
N ILE A 97 -0.07 -3.07 -4.78
CA ILE A 97 -0.22 -3.29 -6.23
C ILE A 97 0.08 -4.74 -6.65
N GLU A 98 0.57 -5.58 -5.75
CA GLU A 98 0.85 -6.98 -6.07
C GLU A 98 -0.47 -7.71 -6.38
N PRO A 99 -0.65 -8.18 -7.63
CA PRO A 99 -1.88 -8.87 -7.99
C PRO A 99 -1.97 -10.19 -7.24
N ASP A 100 -3.14 -10.45 -6.64
CA ASP A 100 -3.42 -11.71 -5.95
C ASP A 100 -3.10 -12.89 -6.89
N PRO A 101 -2.20 -13.81 -6.50
CA PRO A 101 -1.88 -15.01 -7.28
C PRO A 101 -3.14 -15.78 -7.71
N LEU A 102 -4.16 -15.83 -6.86
CA LEU A 102 -5.43 -16.50 -7.15
C LEU A 102 -6.12 -15.90 -8.37
N MET A 103 -6.05 -14.58 -8.55
CA MET A 103 -6.69 -13.90 -9.67
C MET A 103 -6.06 -14.28 -11.01
N LYS A 104 -4.74 -14.54 -11.02
CA LYS A 104 -4.05 -15.04 -12.21
C LYS A 104 -4.55 -16.44 -12.60
N TYR A 105 -4.70 -17.33 -11.62
CA TYR A 105 -5.22 -18.67 -11.86
C TYR A 105 -6.69 -18.66 -12.27
N LEU A 106 -7.50 -17.79 -11.67
CA LEU A 106 -8.91 -17.65 -12.03
C LEU A 106 -9.06 -17.13 -13.47
N LEU A 107 -8.29 -16.11 -13.85
CA LEU A 107 -8.26 -15.61 -15.23
C LEU A 107 -7.83 -16.70 -16.22
N LEU A 108 -6.83 -17.51 -15.87
CA LEU A 108 -6.41 -18.65 -16.69
C LEU A 108 -7.52 -19.70 -16.80
N ALA A 109 -8.19 -20.04 -15.71
CA ALA A 109 -9.30 -20.99 -15.71
C ALA A 109 -10.47 -20.50 -16.58
N VAL A 110 -10.81 -19.21 -16.50
CA VAL A 110 -11.81 -18.59 -17.38
C VAL A 110 -11.38 -18.65 -18.84
N ALA A 111 -10.11 -18.32 -19.15
CA ALA A 111 -9.60 -18.40 -20.52
C ALA A 111 -9.67 -19.83 -21.08
N LEU A 112 -9.32 -20.84 -20.28
CA LEU A 112 -9.43 -22.25 -20.66
C LEU A 112 -10.89 -22.68 -20.87
N LEU A 113 -11.79 -22.26 -19.98
CA LEU A 113 -13.22 -22.54 -20.12
C LEU A 113 -13.78 -21.94 -21.40
N VAL A 114 -13.47 -20.67 -21.69
CA VAL A 114 -13.89 -20.00 -22.93
C VAL A 114 -13.33 -20.72 -24.16
N ALA A 115 -12.04 -21.08 -24.15
CA ALA A 115 -11.44 -21.84 -25.25
C ALA A 115 -12.11 -23.21 -25.46
N ALA A 116 -12.43 -23.93 -24.37
CA ALA A 116 -13.12 -25.20 -24.43
C ALA A 116 -14.56 -25.06 -24.98
N LEU A 117 -15.29 -24.02 -24.56
CA LEU A 117 -16.63 -23.73 -25.06
C LEU A 117 -16.61 -23.38 -26.55
N LEU A 118 -15.64 -22.57 -26.99
CA LEU A 118 -15.44 -22.26 -28.41
C LEU A 118 -15.12 -23.52 -29.21
N PHE A 119 -14.17 -24.33 -28.74
CA PHE A 119 -13.82 -25.59 -29.39
C PHE A 119 -15.03 -26.53 -29.50
N TYR A 120 -15.80 -26.67 -28.42
CA TYR A 120 -17.02 -27.47 -28.42
C TYR A 120 -18.06 -26.93 -29.41
N ALA A 121 -18.41 -25.64 -29.31
CA ALA A 121 -19.43 -25.03 -30.15
C ALA A 121 -19.06 -25.13 -31.64
N TYR A 122 -17.85 -24.74 -32.03
CA TYR A 122 -17.45 -24.74 -33.44
C TYR A 122 -17.06 -26.14 -33.95
N GLY A 123 -16.44 -26.98 -33.11
CA GLY A 123 -16.03 -28.33 -33.49
C GLY A 123 -17.17 -29.32 -33.60
N THR A 124 -18.20 -29.20 -32.75
CA THR A 124 -19.35 -30.13 -32.75
C THR A 124 -20.56 -29.59 -33.52
N HIS A 125 -20.83 -28.28 -33.49
CA HIS A 125 -21.99 -27.70 -34.19
C HIS A 125 -21.63 -27.09 -35.55
N GLY A 126 -20.36 -26.73 -35.82
CA GLY A 126 -19.91 -26.30 -37.14
C GLY A 126 -19.98 -27.40 -38.21
N ALA A 127 -20.00 -28.67 -37.81
CA ALA A 127 -20.19 -29.81 -38.71
C ALA A 127 -21.62 -29.97 -39.25
N HIS A 128 -22.61 -29.27 -38.66
CA HIS A 128 -24.02 -29.37 -39.07
C HIS A 128 -24.49 -28.23 -40.00
N VAL A 129 -23.70 -27.18 -40.21
CA VAL A 129 -24.11 -26.00 -40.98
C VAL A 129 -23.76 -26.09 -42.48
N HIS A 130 -23.06 -27.16 -42.91
CA HIS A 130 -22.59 -27.34 -44.29
C HIS A 130 -23.21 -28.53 -45.06
N ARG A 131 -24.41 -28.99 -44.70
CA ARG A 131 -25.17 -29.97 -45.50
C ARG A 131 -26.48 -29.41 -46.00
#